data_AF-A0A7K2MZF5-F1
#
_entry.id   AF-A0A7K2MZF5-F1
#
_cell.length_a   1.000
_cell.length_b   1.000
_cell.length_c   1.000
_cell.angle_alpha   90.00
_cell.angle_beta   90.00
_cell.angle_gamma   90.00
#
_symmetry.space_group_name_H-M   'P 1'
#
loop_
_entity.id
_entity.type
_entity.pdbx_description
1 polymer ?
#
loop_
_entity_poly.entity_id
_entity_poly.type
_entity_poly.pdbx_seq_one_letter_code
_entity_poly.pdbx_strand_id
1 'polypeptide(L)'
;MSLPLAPAAEGRLRAALPSSVSLPEGRWDAYARLSDGEPRRLVPGVTDLRSLADRTPSGLLGHVAVRIPYATRQGNLTVRSWLRAPHAEAVDLHLAGDGLTVRGRVYGTQLVPGADAELRARPGDGESGRDGGGVRRVEVVAERTEFAFTVPYDGLAPGVWDLWLRPAGDHGPAVRLARLLDDVADKNPVFTFPRARVRTPYGPVEAGPYYTRDNDLSLAVAALDA
;
A
#
# COMPACT_ATOMS: atom_id res chain seq x y z
N MET A 1 8.23 -21.12 -8.67
CA MET A 1 8.86 -21.56 -7.40
C MET A 1 8.15 -22.80 -6.93
N SER A 2 8.90 -23.82 -6.48
CA SER A 2 8.33 -25.06 -5.93
C SER A 2 8.85 -25.27 -4.51
N LEU A 3 7.99 -25.78 -3.63
CA LEU A 3 8.33 -26.08 -2.24
C LEU A 3 8.15 -27.59 -2.03
N PRO A 4 9.08 -28.27 -1.34
CA PRO A 4 8.93 -29.69 -1.07
C PRO A 4 7.74 -29.93 -0.13
N LEU A 5 6.92 -30.93 -0.47
CA LEU A 5 5.89 -31.45 0.41
C LEU A 5 6.50 -32.52 1.31
N ALA A 6 6.46 -32.30 2.62
CA ALA A 6 6.90 -33.24 3.63
C ALA A 6 5.68 -33.84 4.36
N PRO A 7 5.73 -35.10 4.80
CA PRO A 7 4.73 -35.65 5.70
C PRO A 7 4.60 -34.83 7.00
N ALA A 8 3.37 -34.71 7.50
CA ALA A 8 3.02 -34.12 8.78
C ALA A 8 2.08 -35.08 9.55
N ALA A 9 1.71 -34.71 10.79
CA ALA A 9 0.82 -35.52 11.62
C ALA A 9 -0.55 -35.76 10.93
N GLU A 10 -1.21 -36.86 11.31
CA GLU A 10 -2.57 -37.20 10.86
C GLU A 10 -2.72 -37.37 9.34
N GLY A 11 -1.68 -37.88 8.66
CA GLY A 11 -1.71 -38.10 7.22
C GLY A 11 -1.73 -36.81 6.38
N ARG A 12 -1.41 -35.66 6.98
CA ARG A 12 -1.33 -34.38 6.29
C ARG A 12 0.03 -34.21 5.61
N LEU A 13 0.08 -33.35 4.60
CA LEU A 13 1.33 -32.88 3.99
C LEU A 13 1.56 -31.42 4.36
N ARG A 14 2.83 -31.04 4.47
CA ARG A 14 3.26 -29.67 4.79
C ARG A 14 4.33 -29.21 3.81
N ALA A 15 4.17 -27.99 3.33
CA ALA A 15 5.26 -27.21 2.74
C ALA A 15 5.45 -25.94 3.57
N ALA A 16 6.68 -25.46 3.66
CA ALA A 16 6.99 -24.15 4.25
C ALA A 16 7.53 -23.25 3.15
N LEU A 17 7.06 -22.00 3.10
CA LEU A 17 7.69 -20.92 2.35
C LEU A 17 8.54 -20.11 3.33
N PRO A 18 9.87 -20.35 3.41
CA PRO A 18 10.72 -19.66 4.38
C PRO A 18 10.82 -18.15 4.07
N SER A 19 11.06 -17.34 5.09
CA SER A 19 11.27 -15.90 4.95
C SER A 19 12.48 -15.56 4.05
N SER A 20 13.50 -16.43 4.01
CA SER A 20 14.69 -16.29 3.16
C SER A 20 14.42 -16.37 1.65
N VAL A 21 13.31 -16.98 1.24
CA VAL A 21 12.97 -17.07 -0.18
C VAL A 21 12.40 -15.74 -0.65
N SER A 22 13.08 -15.06 -1.57
CA SER A 22 12.55 -13.84 -2.16
C SER A 22 11.32 -14.13 -3.02
N LEU A 23 10.18 -13.52 -2.66
CA LEU A 23 8.93 -13.64 -3.41
C LEU A 23 8.59 -12.25 -3.97
N PRO A 24 8.77 -12.00 -5.28
CA PRO A 24 8.52 -10.69 -5.88
C PRO A 24 7.10 -10.16 -5.58
N GLU A 25 6.96 -8.83 -5.61
CA GLU A 25 5.66 -8.18 -5.42
C GLU A 25 4.64 -8.70 -6.45
N GLY A 26 3.45 -9.08 -5.99
CA GLY A 26 2.47 -9.70 -6.86
C GLY A 26 1.41 -10.55 -6.16
N ARG A 27 0.73 -11.37 -6.96
CA ARG A 27 -0.27 -12.36 -6.50
C ARG A 27 0.23 -13.74 -6.92
N TRP A 28 0.39 -14.62 -5.95
CA TRP A 28 1.00 -15.93 -6.14
C TRP A 28 -0.02 -17.01 -5.86
N ASP A 29 -0.46 -17.66 -6.91
CA ASP A 29 -1.45 -18.73 -6.84
C ASP A 29 -0.83 -20.03 -6.30
N ALA A 30 -1.48 -20.65 -5.33
CA ALA A 30 -0.97 -21.83 -4.66
C ALA A 30 -1.53 -23.12 -5.29
N TYR A 31 -0.63 -24.02 -5.68
CA TYR A 31 -0.95 -25.34 -6.23
C TYR A 31 -0.18 -26.43 -5.48
N ALA A 32 -0.76 -27.63 -5.40
CA ALA A 32 -0.05 -28.83 -4.95
C ALA A 32 0.01 -29.86 -6.08
N ARG A 33 1.17 -30.48 -6.23
CA ARG A 33 1.40 -31.59 -7.17
C ARG A 33 1.90 -32.79 -6.36
N LEU A 34 1.23 -33.92 -6.50
CA LEU A 34 1.69 -35.21 -5.94
C LEU A 34 2.30 -36.02 -7.08
N SER A 35 3.54 -36.46 -6.92
CA SER A 35 4.30 -37.20 -7.93
C SER A 35 4.28 -36.50 -9.30
N ASP A 36 3.99 -37.24 -10.37
CA ASP A 36 3.86 -36.80 -11.76
C ASP A 36 2.43 -36.36 -12.13
N GLY A 37 1.53 -36.26 -11.15
CA GLY A 37 0.16 -35.84 -11.39
C GLY A 37 0.00 -34.37 -11.77
N GLU A 38 -1.22 -34.00 -12.19
CA GLU A 38 -1.54 -32.61 -12.49
C GLU A 38 -1.57 -31.73 -11.23
N PRO A 39 -1.04 -30.48 -11.29
CA PRO A 39 -1.16 -29.52 -10.21
C PRO A 39 -2.62 -29.23 -9.88
N ARG A 40 -2.97 -29.32 -8.60
CA ARG A 40 -4.30 -28.99 -8.08
C ARG A 40 -4.25 -27.64 -7.41
N ARG A 41 -5.17 -26.75 -7.78
CA ARG A 41 -5.33 -25.44 -7.14
C ARG A 41 -5.73 -25.62 -5.69
N LEU A 42 -5.02 -24.97 -4.78
CA LEU A 42 -5.31 -25.06 -3.35
C LEU A 42 -6.44 -24.10 -2.97
N VAL A 43 -7.25 -24.53 -2.01
CA VAL A 43 -8.24 -23.71 -1.31
C VAL A 43 -7.71 -23.35 0.08
N PRO A 44 -8.04 -22.17 0.61
CA PRO A 44 -7.60 -21.78 1.94
C PRO A 44 -8.31 -22.63 3.00
N GLY A 45 -7.57 -23.05 4.03
CA GLY A 45 -8.13 -23.60 5.26
C GLY A 45 -8.20 -22.53 6.35
N VAL A 46 -7.98 -22.94 7.61
CA VAL A 46 -7.78 -22.00 8.71
C VAL A 46 -6.50 -21.18 8.46
N THR A 47 -6.64 -19.86 8.50
CA THR A 47 -5.53 -18.92 8.27
C THR A 47 -5.30 -18.11 9.54
N ASP A 48 -4.15 -18.31 10.19
CA ASP A 48 -3.75 -17.51 11.36
C ASP A 48 -2.82 -16.37 10.92
N LEU A 49 -3.34 -15.15 10.97
CA LEU A 49 -2.63 -13.94 10.54
C LEU A 49 -2.18 -13.05 11.70
N ARG A 50 -2.38 -13.47 12.96
CA ARG A 50 -2.08 -12.63 14.14
C ARG A 50 -0.64 -12.15 14.18
N SER A 51 0.29 -13.01 13.78
CA SER A 51 1.72 -12.65 13.68
C SER A 51 2.05 -11.57 12.65
N LEU A 52 1.16 -11.32 11.67
CA LEU A 52 1.28 -10.20 10.74
C LEU A 52 0.74 -8.91 11.33
N ALA A 53 -0.39 -8.97 12.04
CA ALA A 53 -1.00 -7.81 12.67
C ALA A 53 -0.10 -7.17 13.74
N ASP A 54 0.62 -7.99 14.51
CA ASP A 54 1.52 -7.50 15.58
C ASP A 54 2.93 -7.14 15.08
N ARG A 55 3.19 -7.29 13.78
CA ARG A 55 4.55 -7.22 13.25
C ARG A 55 5.04 -5.79 13.15
N THR A 56 6.14 -5.49 13.83
CA THR A 56 6.92 -4.26 13.63
C THR A 56 8.31 -4.61 13.10
N PRO A 57 8.58 -4.47 11.78
CA PRO A 57 9.91 -4.69 11.22
C PRO A 57 10.93 -3.75 11.87
N SER A 58 12.14 -4.24 12.16
CA SER A 58 13.22 -3.39 12.70
C SER A 58 13.84 -2.46 11.65
N GLY A 59 13.56 -2.69 10.36
CA GLY A 59 14.17 -1.94 9.24
C GLY A 59 15.61 -2.36 8.90
N LEU A 60 16.27 -3.19 9.71
CA LEU A 60 17.67 -3.59 9.54
C LEU A 60 17.98 -4.29 8.21
N LEU A 61 16.98 -4.93 7.60
CA LEU A 61 17.14 -5.63 6.32
C LEU A 61 17.18 -4.69 5.11
N GLY A 62 16.99 -3.38 5.29
CA GLY A 62 16.99 -2.42 4.19
C GLY A 62 15.72 -2.46 3.32
N HIS A 63 14.76 -3.33 3.64
CA HIS A 63 13.55 -3.53 2.85
C HIS A 63 12.38 -4.02 3.72
N VAL A 64 11.17 -3.91 3.18
CA VAL A 64 9.95 -4.51 3.72
C VAL A 64 9.54 -5.68 2.84
N ALA A 65 9.39 -6.85 3.47
CA ALA A 65 8.86 -8.06 2.84
C ALA A 65 7.63 -8.52 3.61
N VAL A 66 6.46 -8.54 2.95
CA VAL A 66 5.18 -8.95 3.53
C VAL A 66 4.54 -10.01 2.63
N ARG A 67 3.98 -11.06 3.24
CA ARG A 67 3.27 -12.13 2.53
C ARG A 67 1.98 -12.42 3.28
N ILE A 68 0.85 -12.22 2.61
CA ILE A 68 -0.49 -12.42 3.19
C ILE A 68 -1.20 -13.50 2.39
N PRO A 69 -1.41 -14.71 2.94
CA PRO A 69 -2.30 -15.69 2.32
C PRO A 69 -3.75 -15.21 2.44
N TYR A 70 -4.53 -15.33 1.38
CA TYR A 70 -5.93 -14.94 1.35
C TYR A 70 -6.75 -15.81 0.40
N ALA A 71 -8.06 -15.82 0.62
CA ALA A 71 -9.03 -16.40 -0.29
C ALA A 71 -9.31 -15.41 -1.43
N THR A 72 -9.17 -15.83 -2.68
CA THR A 72 -9.66 -15.04 -3.81
C THR A 72 -11.19 -15.04 -3.85
N ARG A 73 -11.78 -14.17 -4.69
CA ARG A 73 -13.23 -14.16 -4.93
C ARG A 73 -13.78 -15.51 -5.42
N GLN A 74 -12.94 -16.33 -6.05
CA GLN A 74 -13.27 -17.68 -6.51
C GLN A 74 -13.01 -18.77 -5.45
N GLY A 75 -12.65 -18.40 -4.22
CA GLY A 75 -12.39 -19.32 -3.12
C GLY A 75 -11.03 -20.02 -3.15
N ASN A 76 -10.11 -19.57 -4.00
CA ASN A 76 -8.77 -20.18 -4.12
C ASN A 76 -7.77 -19.54 -3.16
N LEU A 77 -6.77 -20.31 -2.72
CA LEU A 77 -5.65 -19.79 -1.97
C LEU A 77 -4.68 -19.05 -2.91
N THR A 78 -4.41 -17.80 -2.57
CA THR A 78 -3.37 -16.98 -3.19
C THR A 78 -2.58 -16.31 -2.08
N VAL A 79 -1.28 -16.11 -2.31
CA VAL A 79 -0.41 -15.30 -1.44
C VAL A 79 -0.21 -13.94 -2.11
N ARG A 80 -0.60 -12.88 -1.41
CA ARG A 80 -0.24 -11.52 -1.78
C ARG A 80 1.16 -11.25 -1.25
N SER A 81 2.09 -10.82 -2.11
CA SER A 81 3.47 -10.53 -1.72
C SER A 81 3.79 -9.08 -2.02
N TRP A 82 4.53 -8.43 -1.12
CA TRP A 82 5.20 -7.15 -1.34
C TRP A 82 6.66 -7.28 -0.92
N LEU A 83 7.55 -6.69 -1.72
CA LEU A 83 8.99 -6.62 -1.47
C LEU A 83 9.47 -5.24 -1.91
N ARG A 84 9.58 -4.30 -0.97
CA ARG A 84 9.85 -2.88 -1.25
C ARG A 84 11.08 -2.36 -0.52
N ALA A 85 11.92 -1.62 -1.23
CA ALA A 85 13.12 -0.97 -0.71
C ALA A 85 13.39 0.33 -1.50
N PRO A 86 13.35 1.52 -0.87
CA PRO A 86 12.77 1.78 0.45
C PRO A 86 11.24 1.61 0.48
N HIS A 87 10.65 1.69 1.67
CA HIS A 87 9.20 1.66 1.87
C HIS A 87 8.74 2.80 2.78
N ALA A 88 7.60 3.41 2.47
CA ALA A 88 6.93 4.41 3.29
C ALA A 88 5.56 3.86 3.75
N GLU A 89 5.48 3.47 5.01
CA GLU A 89 4.27 2.94 5.64
C GLU A 89 3.41 4.09 6.17
N ALA A 90 2.17 4.20 5.69
CA ALA A 90 1.15 5.08 6.25
C ALA A 90 0.49 4.38 7.46
N VAL A 91 0.80 4.85 8.66
CA VAL A 91 0.40 4.25 9.94
C VAL A 91 -0.95 4.78 10.41
N ASP A 92 -1.12 6.11 10.37
CA ASP A 92 -2.30 6.80 10.85
C ASP A 92 -2.76 7.84 9.82
N LEU A 93 -4.08 7.90 9.63
CA LEU A 93 -4.75 8.82 8.71
C LEU A 93 -5.78 9.61 9.51
N HIS A 94 -5.51 10.90 9.69
CA HIS A 94 -6.45 11.81 10.33
C HIS A 94 -7.18 12.62 9.27
N LEU A 95 -8.50 12.40 9.19
CA LEU A 95 -9.38 13.02 8.22
C LEU A 95 -9.98 14.29 8.82
N ALA A 96 -9.74 15.42 8.17
CA ALA A 96 -10.36 16.70 8.49
C ALA A 96 -11.25 17.16 7.32
N GLY A 97 -12.14 18.13 7.58
CA GLY A 97 -13.06 18.65 6.57
C GLY A 97 -12.38 19.39 5.43
N ASP A 98 -11.12 19.79 5.60
CA ASP A 98 -10.32 20.59 4.68
C ASP A 98 -9.05 19.87 4.18
N GLY A 99 -8.78 18.65 4.67
CA GLY A 99 -7.58 17.93 4.29
C GLY A 99 -7.39 16.55 4.94
N LEU A 100 -6.23 15.96 4.64
CA LEU A 100 -5.76 14.70 5.19
C LEU A 100 -4.41 14.88 5.85
N THR A 101 -4.29 14.58 7.14
CA THR A 101 -3.00 14.41 7.79
C THR A 101 -2.60 12.93 7.75
N VAL A 102 -1.41 12.66 7.21
CA VAL A 102 -0.81 11.33 7.15
C VAL A 102 0.34 11.28 8.14
N ARG A 103 0.38 10.26 8.99
CA ARG A 103 1.55 9.91 9.80
C ARG A 103 2.06 8.54 9.38
N GLY A 104 3.37 8.37 9.40
CA GLY A 104 3.95 7.13 8.93
C GLY A 104 5.42 6.94 9.31
N ARG A 105 5.98 5.87 8.76
CA ARG A 105 7.38 5.49 8.97
C ARG A 105 8.03 5.05 7.68
N VAL A 106 9.30 5.38 7.50
CA VAL A 106 10.14 4.83 6.43
C VAL A 106 10.93 3.62 6.90
N TYR A 107 11.13 2.68 5.98
CA TYR A 107 11.95 1.49 6.14
C TYR A 107 12.96 1.38 5.00
N GLY A 108 14.17 0.94 5.33
CA GLY A 108 15.26 0.82 4.35
C GLY A 108 15.87 2.15 3.90
N THR A 109 15.52 3.24 4.58
CA THR A 109 16.09 4.58 4.37
C THR A 109 15.87 5.44 5.62
N GLN A 110 16.41 6.66 5.62
CA GLN A 110 16.20 7.66 6.66
C GLN A 110 15.67 8.95 6.03
N LEU A 111 15.01 9.76 6.85
CA LEU A 111 14.59 11.10 6.45
C LEU A 111 15.73 12.08 6.74
N VAL A 112 16.03 12.95 5.79
CA VAL A 112 17.04 14.02 5.97
C VAL A 112 16.36 15.39 5.88
N PRO A 113 17.02 16.48 6.34
CA PRO A 113 16.50 17.82 6.15
C PRO A 113 16.19 18.11 4.68
N GLY A 114 14.99 18.65 4.40
CA GLY A 114 14.50 18.85 3.04
C GLY A 114 13.72 17.68 2.46
N ALA A 115 13.39 16.65 3.25
CA ALA A 115 12.38 15.67 2.87
C ALA A 115 11.03 16.35 2.61
N ASP A 116 10.32 15.90 1.57
CA ASP A 116 8.99 16.40 1.22
C ASP A 116 8.07 15.24 0.85
N ALA A 117 6.77 15.55 0.72
CA ALA A 117 5.81 14.64 0.13
C ALA A 117 5.25 15.26 -1.15
N GLU A 118 4.99 14.41 -2.13
CA GLU A 118 4.50 14.79 -3.45
C GLU A 118 3.13 14.20 -3.71
N LEU A 119 2.21 15.05 -4.16
CA LEU A 119 0.96 14.65 -4.77
C LEU A 119 1.15 14.73 -6.28
N ARG A 120 1.07 13.57 -6.92
CA ARG A 120 1.23 13.46 -8.37
C ARG A 120 -0.13 13.15 -8.98
N ALA A 121 -0.63 14.04 -9.83
CA ALA A 121 -1.86 13.74 -10.56
C ALA A 121 -1.63 12.56 -11.49
N ARG A 122 -2.62 11.67 -11.58
CA ARG A 122 -2.56 10.53 -12.47
C ARG A 122 -2.83 10.99 -13.91
N PRO A 123 -1.91 10.74 -14.87
CA PRO A 123 -2.10 11.17 -16.24
C PRO A 123 -3.40 10.61 -16.84
N GLY A 124 -4.16 11.45 -17.55
CA GLY A 124 -5.43 11.06 -18.17
C GLY A 124 -6.63 10.95 -17.23
N ASP A 125 -6.46 11.13 -15.92
CA ASP A 125 -7.57 11.09 -14.95
C ASP A 125 -8.12 12.47 -14.60
N GLY A 126 -9.34 12.74 -15.06
CA GLY A 126 -10.07 13.95 -14.77
C GLY A 126 -9.37 15.21 -15.28
N GLU A 127 -9.72 16.36 -14.68
CA GLU A 127 -9.13 17.65 -15.00
C GLU A 127 -7.66 17.73 -14.57
N SER A 128 -7.31 17.06 -13.46
CA SER A 128 -5.94 16.93 -12.99
C SER A 128 -5.02 16.20 -13.98
N GLY A 129 -5.54 15.39 -14.90
CA GLY A 129 -4.76 14.59 -15.83
C GLY A 129 -4.58 15.20 -17.23
N ARG A 130 -5.26 16.30 -17.57
CA ARG A 130 -5.39 16.81 -18.96
C ARG A 130 -4.10 17.37 -19.57
N ASP A 131 -3.24 18.00 -18.76
CA ASP A 131 -1.96 18.57 -19.21
C ASP A 131 -0.74 17.87 -18.57
N GLY A 132 -0.91 16.64 -18.07
CA GLY A 132 0.08 16.00 -17.20
C GLY A 132 0.15 16.66 -15.82
N GLY A 133 -1.03 16.89 -15.21
CA GLY A 133 -1.18 17.81 -14.09
C GLY A 133 -0.21 17.59 -12.94
N GLY A 134 0.22 18.74 -12.44
CA GLY A 134 1.53 18.89 -11.84
C GLY A 134 1.75 18.10 -10.55
N VAL A 135 3.02 18.06 -10.18
CA VAL A 135 3.45 17.63 -8.85
C VAL A 135 3.18 18.77 -7.87
N ARG A 136 2.41 18.50 -6.81
CA ARG A 136 2.30 19.41 -5.67
C ARG A 136 3.15 18.89 -4.54
N ARG A 137 3.95 19.76 -3.93
CA ARG A 137 4.80 19.42 -2.78
C ARG A 137 4.17 19.93 -1.50
N VAL A 138 4.25 19.11 -0.46
CA VAL A 138 3.89 19.48 0.90
C VAL A 138 5.08 19.19 1.80
N GLU A 139 5.31 20.09 2.75
CA GLU A 139 6.37 19.95 3.74
C GLU A 139 6.11 18.73 4.63
N VAL A 140 7.19 18.02 4.95
CA VAL A 140 7.17 16.87 5.83
C VAL A 140 7.85 17.23 7.14
N VAL A 141 7.14 17.04 8.25
CA VAL A 141 7.74 17.00 9.57
C VAL A 141 8.37 15.62 9.74
N ALA A 142 9.71 15.58 9.78
CA ALA A 142 10.48 14.35 9.87
C ALA A 142 11.18 14.23 11.23
N GLU A 143 11.04 13.07 11.87
CA GLU A 143 11.83 12.67 13.04
C GLU A 143 12.44 11.29 12.81
N ARG A 144 13.74 11.24 12.51
CA ARG A 144 14.48 10.00 12.23
C ARG A 144 13.87 9.20 11.08
N THR A 145 13.00 8.24 11.40
CA THR A 145 12.29 7.38 10.43
C THR A 145 10.80 7.70 10.35
N GLU A 146 10.29 8.57 11.22
CA GLU A 146 8.87 8.89 11.31
C GLU A 146 8.60 10.19 10.56
N PHE A 147 7.46 10.24 9.88
CA PHE A 147 7.05 11.41 9.13
C PHE A 147 5.60 11.77 9.43
N ALA A 148 5.29 13.05 9.31
CA ALA A 148 3.93 13.56 9.25
C ALA A 148 3.83 14.67 8.21
N PHE A 149 2.73 14.72 7.46
CA PHE A 149 2.39 15.84 6.60
C PHE A 149 0.88 15.97 6.46
N THR A 150 0.43 17.15 6.05
CA THR A 150 -0.98 17.44 5.78
C THR A 150 -1.16 17.81 4.32
N VAL A 151 -2.13 17.17 3.68
CA VAL A 151 -2.59 17.53 2.34
C VAL A 151 -3.86 18.39 2.49
N PRO A 152 -3.81 19.68 2.12
CA PRO A 152 -5.02 20.48 1.98
C PRO A 152 -5.77 20.09 0.69
N TYR A 153 -7.10 20.03 0.75
CA TYR A 153 -7.95 19.69 -0.39
C TYR A 153 -8.34 20.88 -1.26
N ASP A 154 -8.34 22.09 -0.71
CA ASP A 154 -8.83 23.32 -1.35
C ASP A 154 -8.12 23.68 -2.67
N GLY A 155 -6.89 23.22 -2.87
CA GLY A 155 -6.12 23.43 -4.10
C GLY A 155 -6.23 22.31 -5.13
N LEU A 156 -6.87 21.19 -4.84
CA LEU A 156 -6.81 20.00 -5.71
C LEU A 156 -7.86 20.05 -6.84
N ALA A 157 -7.40 19.88 -8.07
CA ALA A 157 -8.29 19.70 -9.22
C ALA A 157 -8.97 18.33 -9.19
N PRO A 158 -10.17 18.18 -9.78
CA PRO A 158 -10.83 16.89 -9.94
C PRO A 158 -9.94 15.85 -10.64
N GLY A 159 -9.83 14.67 -10.04
CA GLY A 159 -9.06 13.53 -10.53
C GLY A 159 -8.42 12.71 -9.40
N VAL A 160 -7.41 11.92 -9.74
CA VAL A 160 -6.70 11.03 -8.81
C VAL A 160 -5.30 11.56 -8.54
N TRP A 161 -4.95 11.64 -7.26
CA TRP A 161 -3.65 12.10 -6.79
C TRP A 161 -2.95 10.98 -6.04
N ASP A 162 -1.82 10.51 -6.58
CA ASP A 162 -0.97 9.53 -5.92
C ASP A 162 -0.06 10.22 -4.90
N LEU A 163 0.03 9.65 -3.69
CA LEU A 163 0.87 10.19 -2.62
C LEU A 163 2.25 9.53 -2.60
N TRP A 164 3.29 10.36 -2.64
CA TRP A 164 4.67 9.94 -2.61
C TRP A 164 5.41 10.67 -1.48
N LEU A 165 6.42 10.01 -0.93
CA LEU A 165 7.36 10.59 0.02
C LEU A 165 8.72 10.68 -0.66
N ARG A 166 9.46 11.76 -0.44
CA ARG A 166 10.85 11.92 -0.87
C ARG A 166 11.74 12.05 0.36
N PRO A 167 12.30 10.93 0.86
CA PRO A 167 13.08 10.94 2.10
C PRO A 167 14.31 11.85 2.08
N ALA A 168 14.83 12.15 0.89
CA ALA A 168 15.94 13.09 0.69
C ALA A 168 15.65 14.17 -0.36
N GLY A 169 14.39 14.61 -0.42
CA GLY A 169 13.95 15.68 -1.32
C GLY A 169 14.33 15.38 -2.77
N ASP A 170 14.80 16.39 -3.50
CA ASP A 170 15.15 16.28 -4.92
C ASP A 170 16.28 15.29 -5.22
N HIS A 171 17.16 15.04 -4.27
CA HIS A 171 18.31 14.14 -4.44
C HIS A 171 17.99 12.67 -4.12
N GLY A 172 16.84 12.41 -3.49
CA GLY A 172 16.42 11.08 -3.05
C GLY A 172 15.44 10.38 -3.98
N PRO A 173 15.15 9.09 -3.71
CA PRO A 173 14.09 8.38 -4.39
C PRO A 173 12.71 8.95 -4.01
N ALA A 174 11.76 8.86 -4.93
CA ALA A 174 10.35 9.02 -4.62
C ALA A 174 9.76 7.66 -4.24
N VAL A 175 9.14 7.58 -3.07
CA VAL A 175 8.65 6.35 -2.45
C VAL A 175 7.14 6.41 -2.37
N ARG A 176 6.45 5.46 -3.00
CA ARG A 176 4.99 5.41 -2.98
C ARG A 176 4.51 5.10 -1.55
N LEU A 177 3.63 5.94 -1.00
CA LEU A 177 3.01 5.65 0.29
C LEU A 177 2.08 4.45 0.16
N ALA A 178 2.17 3.51 1.10
CA ALA A 178 1.28 2.36 1.19
C ALA A 178 1.06 1.95 2.64
N ARG A 179 0.10 1.04 2.86
CA ARG A 179 -0.08 0.36 4.14
C ARG A 179 0.03 -1.13 3.92
N LEU A 180 1.16 -1.71 4.32
CA LEU A 180 1.52 -3.10 4.05
C LEU A 180 1.74 -3.90 5.34
N LEU A 181 1.96 -3.25 6.48
CA LEU A 181 2.31 -3.89 7.74
C LEU A 181 1.08 -4.21 8.58
N ASP A 182 0.14 -4.95 7.98
CA ASP A 182 -1.03 -5.53 8.64
C ASP A 182 -1.42 -6.87 7.96
N ASP A 183 -2.59 -7.41 8.32
CA ASP A 183 -3.10 -8.69 7.83
C ASP A 183 -4.10 -8.58 6.67
N VAL A 184 -4.30 -7.39 6.09
CA VAL A 184 -5.29 -7.16 5.02
C VAL A 184 -4.65 -7.21 3.64
N ALA A 185 -4.92 -8.29 2.89
CA ALA A 185 -4.39 -8.54 1.55
C ALA A 185 -4.89 -7.58 0.47
N ASP A 186 -6.15 -7.15 0.54
CA ASP A 186 -6.76 -6.17 -0.38
C ASP A 186 -7.49 -5.11 0.45
N LYS A 187 -6.90 -3.92 0.53
CA LYS A 187 -7.42 -2.84 1.38
C LYS A 187 -8.54 -2.07 0.73
N ASN A 188 -8.56 -2.00 -0.60
CA ASN A 188 -9.52 -1.19 -1.33
C ASN A 188 -10.99 -1.50 -0.97
N PRO A 189 -11.45 -2.76 -0.88
CA PRO A 189 -12.83 -3.06 -0.50
C PRO A 189 -13.09 -3.04 1.02
N VAL A 190 -12.04 -2.99 1.85
CA VAL A 190 -12.16 -3.10 3.32
C VAL A 190 -12.12 -1.74 4.00
N PHE A 191 -11.21 -0.86 3.56
CA PHE A 191 -11.01 0.45 4.15
C PHE A 191 -11.78 1.50 3.35
N THR A 192 -12.91 1.93 3.91
CA THR A 192 -13.70 3.06 3.40
C THR A 192 -13.50 4.26 4.29
N PHE A 193 -13.25 5.42 3.68
CA PHE A 193 -13.03 6.67 4.39
C PHE A 193 -14.18 7.65 4.12
N PRO A 194 -14.65 8.42 5.11
CA PRO A 194 -15.55 9.53 4.85
C PRO A 194 -14.86 10.53 3.92
N ARG A 195 -15.66 11.13 3.03
CA ARG A 195 -15.18 12.13 2.08
C ARG A 195 -15.60 13.53 2.51
N ALA A 196 -14.71 14.49 2.29
CA ALA A 196 -14.93 15.89 2.62
C ALA A 196 -15.46 16.64 1.40
N ARG A 197 -16.44 17.52 1.61
CA ARG A 197 -16.91 18.45 0.59
C ARG A 197 -16.20 19.78 0.75
N VAL A 198 -15.46 20.20 -0.26
CA VAL A 198 -14.58 21.38 -0.21
C VAL A 198 -14.82 22.24 -1.45
N ARG A 199 -14.71 23.56 -1.30
CA ARG A 199 -14.69 24.48 -2.45
C ARG A 199 -13.25 24.69 -2.88
N THR A 200 -12.97 24.50 -4.17
CA THR A 200 -11.65 24.73 -4.77
C THR A 200 -11.76 25.79 -5.86
N PRO A 201 -10.64 26.30 -6.40
CA PRO A 201 -10.65 27.11 -7.62
C PRO A 201 -11.28 26.42 -8.84
N TYR A 202 -11.47 25.09 -8.80
CA TYR A 202 -12.08 24.27 -9.85
C TYR A 202 -13.58 23.98 -9.57
N GLY A 203 -14.16 24.59 -8.54
CA GLY A 203 -15.55 24.39 -8.13
C GLY A 203 -15.71 23.55 -6.87
N PRO A 204 -16.95 23.23 -6.46
CA PRO A 204 -17.21 22.33 -5.35
C PRO A 204 -16.77 20.90 -5.72
N VAL A 205 -16.06 20.25 -4.80
CA VAL A 205 -15.57 18.88 -4.98
C VAL A 205 -15.88 18.03 -3.74
N GLU A 206 -15.88 16.72 -3.93
CA GLU A 206 -15.80 15.74 -2.88
C GLU A 206 -14.41 15.05 -2.93
N ALA A 207 -13.65 15.14 -1.85
CA ALA A 207 -12.29 14.64 -1.76
C ALA A 207 -12.12 13.63 -0.61
N GLY A 208 -11.29 12.61 -0.81
CA GLY A 208 -10.94 11.69 0.26
C GLY A 208 -9.90 10.65 -0.14
N PRO A 209 -9.23 10.02 0.84
CA PRO A 209 -8.27 8.97 0.55
C PRO A 209 -8.96 7.67 0.15
N TYR A 210 -8.19 6.83 -0.50
CA TYR A 210 -8.50 5.43 -0.71
C TYR A 210 -7.21 4.63 -0.90
N TYR A 211 -7.28 3.32 -0.67
CA TYR A 211 -6.19 2.42 -1.03
C TYR A 211 -6.39 1.89 -2.45
N THR A 212 -5.33 1.84 -3.24
CA THR A 212 -5.32 1.23 -4.58
C THR A 212 -5.38 -0.29 -4.49
N ARG A 213 -5.50 -0.97 -5.64
CA ARG A 213 -5.41 -2.43 -5.76
C ARG A 213 -4.09 -3.02 -5.23
N ASP A 214 -3.05 -2.19 -5.15
CA ASP A 214 -1.72 -2.58 -4.66
C ASP A 214 -1.44 -2.10 -3.23
N ASN A 215 -2.49 -1.63 -2.53
CA ASN A 215 -2.47 -1.10 -1.17
C ASN A 215 -1.67 0.20 -1.01
N ASP A 216 -1.44 0.91 -2.12
CA ASP A 216 -0.88 2.27 -2.10
C ASP A 216 -1.96 3.29 -1.71
N LEU A 217 -1.58 4.39 -1.08
CA LEU A 217 -2.51 5.44 -0.62
C LEU A 217 -2.67 6.53 -1.68
N SER A 218 -3.87 6.76 -2.18
CA SER A 218 -4.19 7.85 -3.11
C SER A 218 -5.30 8.74 -2.56
N LEU A 219 -5.47 9.91 -3.16
CA LEU A 219 -6.66 10.74 -2.99
C LEU A 219 -7.50 10.70 -4.27
N ALA A 220 -8.81 10.60 -4.09
CA ALA A 220 -9.77 10.82 -5.16
C ALA A 220 -10.46 12.16 -4.91
N VAL A 221 -10.54 12.99 -5.94
CA VAL A 221 -11.22 14.29 -5.94
C VAL A 221 -12.25 14.27 -7.06
N ALA A 222 -13.53 14.27 -6.73
CA ALA A 222 -14.61 14.27 -7.70
C ALA A 222 -15.29 15.64 -7.72
N ALA A 223 -15.55 16.20 -8.91
CA ALA A 223 -16.40 17.38 -9.02
C ALA A 223 -17.80 17.05 -8.50
N LEU A 224 -18.41 17.98 -7.79
CA LEU A 224 -19.82 17.91 -7.43
C LEU A 224 -20.63 18.64 -8.51
N ASP A 225 -21.70 17.99 -8.98
CA ASP A 225 -22.69 18.68 -9.80
C ASP A 225 -23.26 19.84 -8.99
N ALA A 226 -23.31 21.02 -9.62
CA ALA A 226 -23.76 22.26 -9.00
C ALA A 226 -25.28 22.28 -8.76
#